data_AF-A0A4R3TDG7-F1
#
_entry.id   AF-A0A4R3TDG7-F1
#
_cell.length_a   1.000
_cell.length_b   1.000
_cell.length_c   1.000
_cell.angle_alpha   90.00
_cell.angle_beta   90.00
_cell.angle_gamma   90.00
#
_symmetry.space_group_name_H-M   'P 1'
#
loop_
_entity.id
_entity.type
_entity.pdbx_description
1 polymer ?
#
loop_
_entity_poly.entity_id
_entity_poly.type
_entity_poly.pdbx_seq_one_letter_code
_entity_poly.pdbx_strand_id
1 'polypeptide(L)'
;MKKQYDLKCNIAQTLNLIGDKWTLLILHAVKEGCHTFKDIQKHLVGIPTNLLSERLKGLCEDDLLTCELYSTHPPRYQYLLTEKSSDLDDIYNAILLWGDKHLNKSYKCLKHKSCGSNIHIAYVCDECDEILNKEDIIINDLDDVIDEI
;
A
#
# COMPACT_ATOMS: atom_id res chain seq x y z
N MET A 1 -1.13 -12.33 -7.93
CA MET A 1 -1.89 -11.68 -9.03
C MET A 1 -1.18 -11.86 -10.40
N LYS A 2 -1.85 -11.70 -11.56
CA LYS A 2 -1.16 -11.84 -12.87
C LYS A 2 -0.24 -10.63 -13.11
N LYS A 3 1.05 -10.87 -13.38
CA LYS A 3 2.02 -9.82 -13.72
C LYS A 3 1.58 -9.08 -14.99
N GLN A 4 1.50 -7.76 -14.91
CA GLN A 4 1.09 -6.87 -15.99
C GLN A 4 2.29 -6.14 -16.63
N TYR A 5 3.31 -5.82 -15.84
CA TYR A 5 4.49 -5.08 -16.25
C TYR A 5 5.74 -5.96 -16.18
N ASP A 6 6.48 -6.04 -17.29
CA ASP A 6 7.73 -6.82 -17.43
C ASP A 6 8.99 -5.93 -17.40
N LEU A 7 8.89 -4.75 -16.79
CA LEU A 7 10.01 -3.82 -16.64
C LEU A 7 10.84 -4.22 -15.42
N LYS A 8 12.17 -4.25 -15.59
CA LYS A 8 13.15 -4.54 -14.54
C LYS A 8 13.38 -3.34 -13.61
N CYS A 9 12.34 -2.86 -12.95
CA CYS A 9 12.49 -1.83 -11.92
C CYS A 9 11.50 -2.06 -10.77
N ASN A 10 11.90 -1.67 -9.57
CA ASN A 10 11.10 -1.89 -8.36
C ASN A 10 9.73 -1.19 -8.44
N ILE A 11 9.64 -0.06 -9.16
CA ILE A 11 8.37 0.63 -9.40
C ILE A 11 7.40 -0.29 -10.15
N ALA A 12 7.81 -0.87 -11.28
CA ALA A 12 6.93 -1.73 -12.08
C ALA A 12 6.58 -3.03 -11.35
N GLN A 13 7.55 -3.63 -10.65
CA GLN A 13 7.29 -4.84 -9.85
C GLN A 13 6.33 -4.56 -8.69
N THR A 14 6.41 -3.39 -8.05
CA THR A 14 5.45 -2.94 -7.04
C THR A 14 4.07 -2.70 -7.64
N LEU A 15 3.98 -2.09 -8.83
CA LEU A 15 2.71 -1.86 -9.53
C LEU A 15 2.01 -3.17 -9.95
N ASN A 16 2.74 -4.26 -10.14
CA ASN A 16 2.13 -5.59 -10.34
C ASN A 16 1.35 -6.08 -9.11
N LEU A 17 1.68 -5.58 -7.91
CA LEU A 17 1.02 -5.95 -6.66
C LEU A 17 -0.07 -4.95 -6.27
N ILE A 18 0.25 -3.65 -6.27
CA ILE A 18 -0.62 -2.61 -5.70
C ILE A 18 -1.16 -1.60 -6.72
N GLY A 19 -0.78 -1.75 -8.00
CA GLY A 19 -1.03 -0.74 -9.04
C GLY A 19 -2.44 -0.73 -9.62
N ASP A 20 -3.31 -1.67 -9.23
CA ASP A 20 -4.72 -1.60 -9.61
C ASP A 20 -5.54 -0.73 -8.66
N LYS A 21 -6.63 -0.19 -9.19
CA LYS A 21 -7.51 0.77 -8.51
C LYS A 21 -7.99 0.32 -7.12
N TRP A 22 -8.21 -0.98 -6.90
CA TRP A 22 -8.89 -1.47 -5.70
C TRP A 22 -7.94 -2.00 -4.64
N THR A 23 -6.74 -2.45 -5.00
CA THR A 23 -5.84 -3.11 -4.02
C THR A 23 -5.53 -2.23 -2.81
N LEU A 24 -5.05 -1.00 -3.01
CA LEU A 24 -4.78 -0.10 -1.89
C LEU A 24 -6.05 0.28 -1.12
N LEU A 25 -7.22 0.31 -1.76
CA LEU A 25 -8.48 0.57 -1.06
C LEU A 25 -8.92 -0.62 -0.20
N ILE A 26 -8.69 -1.85 -0.66
CA ILE A 26 -8.96 -3.08 0.10
C ILE A 26 -8.05 -3.14 1.33
N LEU A 27 -6.74 -2.96 1.14
CA LEU A 27 -5.78 -2.97 2.24
C LEU A 27 -6.08 -1.85 3.24
N HIS A 28 -6.42 -0.65 2.77
CA HIS A 28 -6.85 0.43 3.65
C HIS A 28 -8.14 0.08 4.43
N ALA A 29 -9.14 -0.55 3.79
CA ALA A 29 -10.36 -0.97 4.50
C ALA A 29 -10.06 -1.99 5.61
N VAL A 30 -9.16 -2.95 5.35
CA VAL A 30 -8.70 -3.92 6.35
C VAL A 30 -7.98 -3.18 7.50
N LYS A 31 -7.13 -2.20 7.19
CA LYS A 31 -6.49 -1.32 8.19
C LYS A 31 -7.50 -0.58 9.06
N GLU A 32 -8.61 -0.14 8.49
CA GLU A 32 -9.71 0.52 9.21
C GLU A 32 -10.63 -0.45 9.97
N GLY A 33 -10.29 -1.74 10.02
CA GLY A 33 -10.99 -2.76 10.81
C GLY A 33 -11.99 -3.62 10.02
N CYS A 34 -12.04 -3.50 8.69
CA CYS A 34 -12.89 -4.36 7.86
C CYS A 34 -12.22 -5.72 7.63
N HIS A 35 -12.43 -6.66 8.54
CA HIS A 35 -11.73 -7.94 8.50
C HIS A 35 -12.46 -9.04 7.73
N THR A 36 -13.74 -8.88 7.38
CA THR A 36 -14.46 -9.91 6.61
C THR A 36 -14.78 -9.45 5.19
N PHE A 37 -15.03 -10.40 4.29
CA PHE A 37 -15.47 -10.10 2.92
C PHE A 37 -16.66 -9.14 2.89
N LYS A 38 -17.65 -9.38 3.77
CA LYS A 38 -18.87 -8.57 3.83
C LYS A 38 -18.59 -7.15 4.32
N ASP A 39 -17.69 -6.99 5.29
CA ASP A 39 -17.32 -5.68 5.81
C ASP A 39 -16.60 -4.87 4.73
N ILE A 40 -15.61 -5.48 4.06
CA ILE A 40 -14.86 -4.84 2.98
C ILE A 40 -15.79 -4.47 1.82
N GLN A 41 -16.67 -5.38 1.40
CA GLN A 41 -17.62 -5.11 0.32
C GLN A 41 -18.59 -3.98 0.66
N LYS A 42 -19.08 -3.92 1.91
CA LYS A 42 -19.98 -2.87 2.37
C LYS A 42 -19.25 -1.53 2.46
N HIS A 43 -17.99 -1.53 2.88
CA HIS A 43 -17.17 -0.33 3.01
C HIS A 43 -16.80 0.24 1.63
N LEU A 44 -16.43 -0.62 0.68
CA LEU A 44 -16.02 -0.23 -0.67
C LEU A 44 -17.19 -0.24 -1.65
N VAL A 45 -18.08 0.76 -1.52
CA VAL A 45 -19.25 0.88 -2.38
C VAL A 45 -18.85 0.93 -3.86
N GLY A 46 -19.41 0.00 -4.66
CA GLY A 46 -19.20 -0.08 -6.10
C GLY A 46 -18.10 -1.06 -6.54
N ILE A 47 -17.40 -1.73 -5.61
CA ILE A 47 -16.50 -2.84 -5.99
C ILE A 47 -17.31 -4.06 -6.48
N PRO A 48 -17.02 -4.65 -7.65
CA PRO A 48 -17.65 -5.89 -8.08
C PRO A 48 -17.27 -7.06 -7.17
N THR A 49 -18.26 -7.88 -6.76
CA THR A 49 -18.05 -9.05 -5.89
C THR A 49 -16.96 -9.98 -6.39
N ASN A 50 -17.00 -10.33 -7.69
CA ASN A 50 -16.03 -11.24 -8.29
C ASN A 50 -14.61 -10.66 -8.25
N LEU A 51 -14.46 -9.36 -8.48
CA LEU A 51 -13.17 -8.68 -8.43
C LEU A 51 -12.63 -8.62 -7.00
N LEU A 52 -13.48 -8.33 -6.02
CA LEU A 52 -13.08 -8.35 -4.60
C LEU A 52 -12.60 -9.76 -4.19
N SER A 53 -13.34 -10.81 -4.56
CA SER A 53 -12.93 -12.19 -4.29
C SER A 53 -11.59 -12.55 -4.94
N GLU A 54 -11.40 -12.18 -6.21
CA GLU A 54 -10.13 -12.40 -6.92
C GLU A 54 -8.98 -11.66 -6.24
N ARG A 55 -9.18 -10.40 -5.85
CA ARG A 55 -8.16 -9.58 -5.20
C ARG A 55 -7.79 -10.09 -3.82
N LEU A 56 -8.77 -10.43 -2.98
CA LEU A 56 -8.48 -10.98 -1.66
C LEU A 56 -7.66 -12.28 -1.77
N LYS A 57 -8.00 -13.16 -2.71
CA LYS A 57 -7.22 -14.37 -2.98
C LYS A 57 -5.78 -14.02 -3.40
N GLY A 58 -5.63 -13.12 -4.36
CA GLY A 58 -4.32 -12.69 -4.85
C GLY A 58 -3.45 -12.02 -3.77
N LEU A 59 -4.04 -11.15 -2.96
CA LEU A 59 -3.34 -10.50 -1.85
C LEU A 59 -2.87 -11.49 -0.79
N CYS A 60 -3.60 -12.58 -0.58
CA CYS A 60 -3.14 -13.66 0.30
C CYS A 60 -2.01 -14.48 -0.34
N GLU A 61 -2.10 -14.77 -1.64
CA GLU A 61 -1.04 -15.46 -2.39
C GLU A 61 0.25 -14.63 -2.45
N ASP A 62 0.14 -13.31 -2.52
CA ASP A 62 1.25 -12.36 -2.64
C ASP A 62 1.78 -11.87 -1.26
N ASP A 63 1.31 -12.47 -0.16
CA ASP A 63 1.69 -12.18 1.24
C ASP A 63 1.44 -10.73 1.69
N LEU A 64 0.39 -10.12 1.14
CA LEU A 64 -0.12 -8.80 1.57
C LEU A 64 -1.29 -8.92 2.55
N LEU A 65 -1.92 -10.08 2.62
CA LEU A 65 -2.96 -10.37 3.62
C LEU A 65 -2.76 -11.78 4.16
N THR A 66 -2.98 -11.96 5.46
CA THR A 66 -3.19 -13.28 6.06
C THR A 66 -4.67 -13.63 5.96
N CYS A 67 -4.99 -14.83 5.46
CA CYS A 67 -6.35 -15.38 5.42
C CYS A 67 -6.52 -16.42 6.51
N GLU A 68 -7.26 -16.08 7.57
CA GLU A 68 -7.43 -16.94 8.73
C GLU A 68 -8.87 -17.42 8.84
N LEU A 69 -9.05 -18.73 9.02
CA LEU A 69 -10.35 -19.29 9.35
C LEU A 69 -10.67 -19.00 10.82
N TYR A 70 -11.65 -18.14 11.07
CA TYR A 70 -12.06 -17.78 12.44
C TYR A 70 -13.36 -18.47 12.89
N SER A 71 -14.05 -19.15 11.98
CA SER A 71 -15.19 -20.01 12.30
C SER A 71 -15.20 -21.20 11.35
N THR A 72 -15.34 -22.42 11.87
CA THR A 72 -15.40 -23.66 11.07
C THR A 72 -16.83 -24.03 10.67
N HIS A 73 -17.85 -23.51 11.38
CA HIS A 73 -19.25 -23.87 11.17
C HIS A 73 -20.20 -22.65 11.31
N PRO A 74 -20.59 -22.00 10.19
CA PRO A 74 -20.08 -22.19 8.83
C PRO A 74 -18.64 -21.64 8.68
N PRO A 75 -17.85 -22.12 7.69
CA PRO A 75 -16.54 -21.55 7.39
C PRO A 75 -16.59 -20.04 7.18
N ARG A 76 -15.84 -19.28 7.99
CA ARG A 76 -15.67 -17.83 7.82
C ARG A 76 -14.20 -17.45 7.94
N TYR A 77 -13.78 -16.58 7.02
CA TYR A 77 -12.41 -16.10 6.92
C TYR A 77 -12.32 -14.64 7.32
N GLN A 78 -11.25 -14.31 8.02
CA GLN A 78 -10.84 -12.95 8.30
C GLN A 78 -9.54 -12.63 7.54
N TYR A 79 -9.40 -11.37 7.18
CA TYR A 79 -8.25 -10.83 6.47
C TYR A 79 -7.53 -9.85 7.38
N LEU A 80 -6.23 -10.08 7.56
CA LEU A 80 -5.35 -9.26 8.38
C LEU A 80 -4.18 -8.78 7.52
N LEU A 81 -3.69 -7.57 7.79
CA LEU A 81 -2.48 -7.07 7.15
C LEU A 81 -1.27 -7.88 7.60
N THR A 82 -0.36 -8.15 6.66
CA THR A 82 1.00 -8.62 6.94
C THR A 82 1.92 -7.43 7.23
N GLU A 83 3.13 -7.68 7.72
CA GLU A 83 4.18 -6.65 7.86
C GLU A 83 4.45 -5.94 6.52
N LYS A 84 4.63 -6.73 5.45
CA LYS A 84 4.81 -6.25 4.07
C LYS A 84 3.72 -5.26 3.63
N SER A 85 2.47 -5.52 3.99
CA SER A 85 1.36 -4.60 3.66
C SER A 85 1.20 -3.44 4.65
N SER A 86 1.74 -3.57 5.87
CA SER A 86 1.72 -2.52 6.88
C SER A 86 2.69 -1.39 6.52
N ASP A 87 3.82 -1.71 5.89
CA ASP A 87 4.79 -0.74 5.37
C ASP A 87 4.20 0.18 4.28
N LEU A 88 3.04 -0.17 3.70
CA LEU A 88 2.35 0.69 2.74
C LEU A 88 1.79 1.99 3.36
N ASP A 89 1.85 2.16 4.68
CA ASP A 89 1.51 3.41 5.36
C ASP A 89 2.23 4.63 4.78
N ASP A 90 3.50 4.49 4.40
CA ASP A 90 4.26 5.57 3.78
C ASP A 90 3.71 5.93 2.39
N ILE A 91 3.23 4.92 1.65
CA ILE A 91 2.57 5.14 0.36
C ILE A 91 1.22 5.84 0.55
N TYR A 92 0.41 5.43 1.54
CA TYR A 92 -0.84 6.13 1.85
C TYR A 92 -0.58 7.58 2.25
N ASN A 93 0.46 7.83 3.06
CA ASN A 93 0.85 9.17 3.45
C ASN A 93 1.24 10.03 2.24
N ALA A 94 2.04 9.48 1.33
CA ALA A 94 2.41 10.16 0.08
C ALA A 94 1.19 10.47 -0.81
N ILE A 95 0.24 9.53 -0.94
CA ILE A 95 -1.02 9.73 -1.68
C ILE A 95 -1.85 10.85 -1.04
N LEU A 96 -1.97 10.87 0.29
CA LEU A 96 -2.72 11.91 1.01
C LEU A 96 -2.11 13.30 0.78
N LEU A 97 -0.80 13.43 0.88
CA LEU A 97 -0.10 14.71 0.64
C LEU A 97 -0.25 15.18 -0.81
N TRP A 98 -0.15 14.26 -1.78
CA TRP A 98 -0.38 14.59 -3.18
C TRP A 98 -1.84 15.02 -3.41
N GLY A 99 -2.80 14.30 -2.81
CA GLY A 99 -4.22 14.62 -2.90
C GLY A 99 -4.56 15.98 -2.32
N ASP A 100 -3.98 16.33 -1.16
CA ASP A 100 -4.18 17.63 -0.52
C ASP A 100 -3.70 18.79 -1.39
N LYS A 101 -2.63 18.58 -2.16
CA LYS A 101 -2.06 19.59 -3.08
C LYS A 101 -2.83 19.72 -4.40
N HIS A 102 -3.42 18.63 -4.91
CA HIS A 102 -3.90 18.56 -6.30
C HIS A 102 -5.40 18.33 -6.47
N LEU A 103 -6.11 17.88 -5.44
CA LEU A 103 -7.57 17.72 -5.52
C LEU A 103 -8.28 19.02 -5.17
N ASN A 104 -9.37 19.32 -5.88
CA ASN A 104 -10.22 20.49 -5.58
C ASN A 104 -10.78 20.45 -4.14
N LYS A 105 -10.97 19.25 -3.60
CA LYS A 105 -11.43 19.01 -2.24
C LYS A 105 -10.57 17.92 -1.60
N SER A 106 -9.88 18.30 -0.53
CA SER A 106 -9.21 17.37 0.36
C SER A 106 -10.24 16.76 1.34
N TYR A 107 -10.20 15.43 1.49
CA TYR A 107 -11.10 14.70 2.39
C TYR A 107 -10.39 14.18 3.65
N LYS A 108 -9.06 14.04 3.61
CA LYS A 108 -8.19 13.63 4.72
C LYS A 108 -6.87 14.41 4.55
N CYS A 109 -6.29 14.90 5.65
CA CYS A 109 -5.00 15.62 5.63
C CYS A 109 -4.07 15.08 6.72
N LEU A 110 -2.78 14.97 6.39
CA LEU A 110 -1.75 14.60 7.38
C LEU A 110 -1.38 15.80 8.22
N LYS A 111 -1.39 15.60 9.54
CA LYS A 111 -1.10 16.64 10.53
C LYS A 111 -0.15 16.11 11.59
N HIS A 112 0.74 16.97 12.06
CA HIS A 112 1.56 16.66 13.22
C HIS A 112 0.65 16.52 14.45
N LYS A 113 0.69 15.36 15.11
CA LYS A 113 -0.18 15.04 16.24
C LYS A 113 -0.12 16.05 17.39
N SER A 114 1.06 16.63 17.66
CA SER A 114 1.25 17.53 18.81
C SER A 114 0.86 18.99 18.52
N CYS A 115 1.16 19.52 17.33
CA CYS A 115 0.94 20.94 17.02
C CYS A 115 -0.11 21.21 15.93
N GLY A 116 -0.60 20.17 15.25
CA GLY A 116 -1.60 20.30 14.18
C GLY A 116 -1.07 20.93 12.88
N SER A 117 0.24 21.15 12.76
CA SER A 117 0.85 21.70 11.54
C SER A 117 0.88 20.67 10.41
N ASN A 118 1.06 21.14 9.18
CA ASN A 118 1.18 20.28 8.00
C ASN A 118 2.46 19.42 8.06
N ILE A 119 2.37 18.23 7.47
CA ILE A 119 3.49 17.31 7.30
C ILE A 119 4.02 17.42 5.87
N HIS A 120 5.33 17.24 5.70
CA HIS A 120 5.98 16.98 4.41
C HIS A 120 6.85 15.72 4.54
N ILE A 121 7.17 15.11 3.40
CA ILE A 121 8.09 13.96 3.35
C ILE A 121 9.51 14.48 3.27
N ALA A 122 10.37 13.94 4.13
CA ALA A 122 11.81 14.03 4.06
C ALA A 122 12.38 12.61 4.22
N TYR A 123 13.65 12.43 3.87
CA TYR A 123 14.35 11.15 4.01
C TYR A 123 15.47 11.31 5.04
N VAL A 124 15.97 10.19 5.57
CA VAL A 124 17.09 10.19 6.51
C VAL A 124 18.15 9.24 5.97
N CYS A 125 19.40 9.67 5.93
CA CYS A 125 20.52 8.81 5.54
C CYS A 125 20.95 7.93 6.72
N ASP A 126 21.01 6.61 6.52
CA ASP A 126 21.38 5.66 7.58
C ASP A 126 22.83 5.79 8.07
N GLU A 127 23.71 6.43 7.30
CA GLU A 127 25.13 6.57 7.65
C GLU A 127 25.46 7.89 8.35
N CYS A 128 24.86 9.00 7.91
CA CYS A 128 25.19 10.35 8.41
C CYS A 128 24.05 11.01 9.20
N ASP A 129 22.89 10.36 9.35
CA ASP A 129 21.68 10.87 10.01
C ASP A 129 21.15 12.20 9.44
N GLU A 130 21.63 12.61 8.26
CA GLU A 130 21.20 13.84 7.60
C GLU A 130 19.76 13.72 7.12
N ILE A 131 18.98 14.78 7.33
CA ILE A 131 17.62 14.92 6.79
C ILE A 131 17.72 15.46 5.36
N LEU A 132 17.30 14.64 4.40
CA LEU A 132 17.40 14.89 2.98
C LEU A 132 16.04 15.24 2.36
N ASN A 133 16.07 16.06 1.31
CA ASN A 133 14.92 16.33 0.44
C ASN A 133 15.03 15.55 -0.87
N LYS A 134 14.07 15.76 -1.77
CA LYS A 134 14.02 15.03 -3.05
C LYS A 134 15.19 15.40 -3.96
N GLU A 135 15.69 16.62 -3.84
CA GLU A 135 16.80 17.15 -4.63
C GLU A 135 18.16 16.54 -4.20
N ASP A 136 18.23 15.98 -2.99
CA ASP A 136 19.45 15.43 -2.40
C ASP A 136 19.62 13.91 -2.67
N ILE A 137 18.69 13.28 -3.40
CA ILE A 137 18.64 11.83 -3.62
C ILE A 137 18.76 11.50 -5.11
N ILE A 138 19.52 10.44 -5.40
CA ILE A 138 19.63 9.86 -6.73
C ILE A 138 19.05 8.44 -6.74
N ILE A 139 18.49 8.03 -7.89
CA ILE A 139 18.05 6.66 -8.14
C ILE A 139 19.05 6.04 -9.10
N ASN A 140 19.70 4.97 -8.68
CA ASN A 140 20.61 4.19 -9.53
C ASN A 140 19.94 2.88 -9.93
N ASP A 141 20.15 2.46 -11.18
CA ASP A 141 19.74 1.13 -11.63
C ASP A 141 20.71 0.07 -11.07
N LEU A 142 20.18 -1.03 -10.56
CA LEU A 142 20.99 -2.12 -9.98
C LEU A 142 21.64 -3.02 -11.05
N ASP A 143 21.34 -2.79 -12.34
CA ASP A 143 21.87 -3.55 -13.47
C ASP A 143 23.36 -3.21 -13.78
N ASP A 144 23.96 -2.21 -13.11
CA ASP A 144 25.35 -1.78 -13.31
C ASP A 144 26.36 -2.37 -12.29
N VAL A 145 25.98 -3.33 -11.43
CA VAL A 145 26.87 -3.91 -10.39
C VAL A 145 27.27 -5.37 -10.66
N ILE A 146 27.10 -5.86 -11.90
CA ILE A 146 27.62 -7.19 -12.29
C ILE A 146 28.71 -7.02 -13.35
N ASP A 147 29.88 -6.55 -12.90
CA ASP A 147 31.17 -6.80 -13.55
C ASP A 147 32.27 -6.48 -12.54
N GLU A 148 32.50 -7.41 -11.60
CA GLU A 148 33.80 -7.66 -10.92
C GLU A 148 33.58 -8.69 -9.80
N ILE A 149 33.67 -9.99 -10.11
CA ILE A 149 34.54 -11.03 -9.48
C ILE A 149 34.67 -12.21 -10.46
#